data_AF-A0A8J4XBW0-F1
#
_entry.id   AF-A0A8J4XBW0-F1
#
_cell.length_a   1.000
_cell.length_b   1.000
_cell.length_c   1.000
_cell.angle_alpha   90.00
_cell.angle_beta   90.00
_cell.angle_gamma   90.00
#
_symmetry.space_group_name_H-M   'P 1'
#
loop_
_entity.id
_entity.type
_entity.pdbx_description
1 polymer ?
#
loop_
_entity_poly.entity_id
_entity_poly.type
_entity_poly.pdbx_seq_one_letter_code
_entity_poly.pdbx_strand_id
1 'polypeptide(L)' 'KPMEGVFHSHLEERVCPYLKLIDSLRLIGIEEDLALPTIAVIGDQSPGKSSVLEVLSGVALPRGS' A
#
# COMPACT_ATOMS: atom_id res chain seq x y z
N LYS A 1 -10.22 -6.67 -20.87
CA LYS A 1 -9.37 -5.65 -21.52
C LYS A 1 -9.16 -4.58 -20.46
N PRO A 2 -7.99 -4.47 -19.80
CA PRO A 2 -7.86 -3.45 -18.78
C PRO A 2 -7.94 -2.09 -19.48
N MET A 3 -8.57 -1.12 -18.82
CA MET A 3 -8.60 0.26 -19.28
C MET A 3 -7.19 0.85 -19.17
N GLU A 4 -6.29 0.53 -20.09
CA GLU A 4 -5.03 1.26 -20.26
C GLU A 4 -5.33 2.60 -20.93
N GLY A 5 -6.01 3.47 -20.19
CA GLY A 5 -6.28 4.86 -20.54
C GLY A 5 -5.25 5.78 -19.91
N VAL A 6 -5.12 6.97 -20.48
CA VAL A 6 -4.29 8.14 -20.09
C VAL A 6 -4.18 8.41 -18.57
N PHE A 7 -5.13 7.91 -17.77
CA PHE A 7 -5.11 7.97 -16.31
C PHE A 7 -3.95 7.20 -15.66
N HIS A 8 -3.55 6.05 -16.23
CA HIS A 8 -2.46 5.23 -15.66
C HIS A 8 -1.10 5.92 -15.76
N SER A 9 -0.77 6.50 -16.92
CA SER A 9 0.50 7.21 -17.12
C SER A 9 0.61 8.44 -16.24
N HIS A 10 -0.50 9.18 -16.04
CA HIS A 10 -0.50 10.34 -15.15
C HIS A 10 -0.27 9.98 -13.68
N LEU A 11 -0.83 8.86 -13.22
CA LEU A 11 -0.62 8.35 -11.86
C LEU A 11 0.83 7.87 -11.69
N GLU A 12 1.36 7.13 -12.66
CA GLU A 12 2.75 6.66 -12.63
C GLU A 12 3.75 7.82 -12.61
N GLU A 13 3.53 8.86 -13.42
CA GLU A 13 4.47 9.98 -13.49
C GLU A 13 4.38 10.90 -12.27
N ARG A 14 3.17 11.13 -11.73
CA ARG A 14 2.98 12.13 -10.67
C ARG A 14 2.83 11.58 -9.27
N VAL A 15 2.38 10.33 -9.09
CA VAL A 15 2.08 9.77 -7.76
C VAL A 15 3.10 8.72 -7.35
N CYS A 16 3.50 7.84 -8.27
CA CYS A 16 4.47 6.79 -7.98
C CYS A 16 5.81 7.30 -7.41
N PRO A 17 6.39 8.45 -7.85
CA PRO A 17 7.63 8.95 -7.27
C PRO A 17 7.53 9.25 -5.77
N TYR A 18 6.38 9.75 -5.31
CA TYR A 18 6.17 10.02 -3.89
C TYR A 18 6.02 8.74 -3.07
N LEU A 19 5.30 7.75 -3.59
CA LEU A 19 5.19 6.44 -2.94
C LEU A 19 6.57 5.78 -2.79
N LYS A 20 7.34 5.77 -3.88
CA LYS A 20 8.72 5.23 -3.90
C LYS A 20 9.65 5.97 -2.95
N LEU A 21 9.50 7.29 -2.80
CA LEU A 21 10.28 8.07 -1.85
C LEU A 21 9.99 7.63 -0.42
N ILE A 22 8.72 7.50 -0.03
CA ILE A 22 8.35 7.03 1.32
C ILE A 22 8.88 5.61 1.56
N ASP A 23 8.76 4.72 0.58
CA ASP A 23 9.31 3.35 0.69
C ASP A 23 10.84 3.35 0.86
N SER A 24 11.55 4.22 0.14
CA SER A 24 13.02 4.35 0.24
C SER A 24 13.45 4.89 1.59
N LEU A 25 12.72 5.88 2.14
CA LEU A 25 12.97 6.43 3.47
C LEU A 25 12.72 5.38 4.56
N ARG A 26 11.64 4.60 4.44
CA ARG A 26 11.37 3.48 5.35
C ARG A 26 12.47 2.42 5.28
N LEU A 27 12.96 2.09 4.09
CA LEU A 27 14.00 1.08 3.90
C LEU A 27 15.32 1.43 4.60
N ILE A 28 15.65 2.72 4.73
CA ILE A 28 16.84 3.17 5.45
C ILE A 28 16.62 3.32 6.97
N GLY A 29 15.43 3.02 7.47
CA GLY A 29 15.11 3.00 8.90
C GLY A 29 14.87 4.37 9.54
N ILE A 30 14.67 5.43 8.75
CA ILE A 30 14.50 6.80 9.29
C ILE A 30 13.16 6.98 10.03
N GLU A 31 12.23 6.03 9.90
CA GLU A 31 10.90 6.16 10.49
C GLU A 31 10.88 6.17 12.03
N GLU A 32 11.97 5.71 12.66
CA GLU A 32 12.18 5.77 14.11
C GLU A 32 12.44 7.22 14.59
N ASP A 33 13.12 8.02 13.77
CA ASP A 33 13.50 9.41 14.10
C ASP A 33 12.56 10.44 13.45
N LEU A 34 11.91 10.08 12.34
CA LEU A 34 11.02 10.93 11.57
C LEU A 34 9.76 10.18 11.15
N ALA A 35 8.60 10.63 11.62
CA ALA A 35 7.32 10.03 11.21
C ALA A 35 7.12 10.08 9.69
N LEU A 36 6.93 8.92 9.07
CA LEU A 36 6.62 8.79 7.65
C LEU A 36 5.11 8.62 7.39
N PRO A 37 4.55 9.24 6.33
CA PRO A 37 3.16 9.04 5.92
C PRO A 37 2.82 7.55 5.76
N THR A 38 1.80 7.08 6.49
CA THR A 38 1.41 5.67 6.52
C THR A 38 -0.10 5.56 6.64
N ILE A 39 -0.70 4.59 5.94
CA ILE A 39 -2.11 4.21 6.11
C ILE A 39 -2.15 2.91 6.91
N ALA A 40 -2.56 2.98 8.18
CA ALA A 40 -2.71 1.82 9.04
C ALA A 40 -4.13 1.23 8.93
N VAL A 41 -4.22 -0.10 8.83
CA VAL A 41 -5.51 -0.83 8.81
C VAL A 41 -5.75 -1.44 10.19
N ILE A 42 -6.81 -0.99 10.88
CA ILE A 42 -7.05 -1.29 12.31
C ILE A 42 -8.45 -1.90 12.54
N GLY A 43 -8.61 -2.63 13.64
CA GLY A 43 -9.88 -2.92 14.30
C GLY A 43 -9.93 -4.31 14.93
N ASP A 44 -11.12 -4.75 15.33
CA ASP A 44 -11.27 -5.95 16.17
C ASP A 44 -10.94 -7.29 15.47
N GLN A 45 -10.78 -8.35 16.27
CA GLN A 45 -10.43 -9.73 15.88
C GLN A 45 -11.55 -10.47 15.09
N SER A 46 -12.18 -9.80 14.12
CA SER A 46 -13.22 -10.37 13.26
C SER A 46 -12.89 -10.18 11.75
N PRO A 47 -13.44 -11.04 10.87
CA PRO A 47 -12.79 -11.40 9.62
C PRO A 47 -13.21 -10.45 8.50
N GLY A 48 -12.39 -9.43 8.25
CA GLY A 48 -12.63 -8.53 7.12
C GLY A 48 -11.42 -7.74 6.69
N LYS A 49 -10.47 -7.47 7.59
CA LYS A 49 -9.25 -6.70 7.25
C LYS A 49 -8.43 -7.42 6.20
N SER A 50 -8.13 -8.70 6.44
CA SER A 50 -7.40 -9.52 5.48
C SER A 50 -8.19 -9.68 4.19
N SER A 51 -9.50 -9.94 4.25
CA SER A 51 -10.33 -10.07 3.04
C SER A 51 -10.40 -8.79 2.20
N VAL A 52 -10.46 -7.61 2.83
CA VAL A 52 -10.40 -6.32 2.11
C VAL A 52 -9.04 -6.12 1.46
N LEU A 53 -7.96 -6.43 2.18
CA LEU A 53 -6.60 -6.33 1.64
C LEU A 53 -6.35 -7.34 0.50
N GLU A 54 -6.93 -8.54 0.57
CA GLU A 54 -6.88 -9.53 -0.51
C GLU A 54 -7.56 -9.01 -1.78
N VAL A 55 -8.73 -8.38 -1.65
CA VAL A 55 -9.44 -7.79 -2.78
C VAL A 55 -8.68 -6.60 -3.38
N LEU A 56 -8.10 -5.74 -2.54
CA LEU A 56 -7.35 -4.57 -2.99
C LEU A 56 -6.01 -4.94 -3.62
N SER A 57 -5.30 -5.91 -3.06
CA SER A 57 -4.00 -6.36 -3.57
C SER A 57 -4.10 -7.34 -4.73
N GLY A 58 -5.25 -8.03 -4.86
CA GLY A 58 -5.40 -9.15 -5.79
C GLY A 58 -4.60 -10.39 -5.39
N VAL A 59 -4.05 -10.44 -4.18
CA VAL A 59 -3.23 -11.53 -3.67
C VAL A 59 -3.85 -12.11 -2.40
N ALA A 60 -3.88 -13.44 -2.29
CA ALA A 60 -4.32 -14.12 -1.08
C ALA A 60 -3.32 -13.89 0.06
N LEU A 61 -3.81 -13.49 1.24
CA LEU A 61 -2.96 -13.26 2.40
C LEU A 61 -2.80 -14.55 3.21
N PRO A 62 -1.65 -14.72 3.90
CA PRO A 62 -1.46 -15.86 4.80
C PRO A 62 -2.54 -15.91 5.86
N ARG A 63 -3.14 -17.08 6.07
CA ARG A 63 -4.03 -17.34 7.20
C ARG A 63 -3.22 -17.94 8.34
N GLY A 64 -3.36 -17.40 9.54
CA GLY A 64 -2.82 -18.02 10.74
C GLY A 64 -3.49 -19.36 11.00
N SER A 65 -2.71 -20.38 11.33
CA SER A 65 -3.19 -21.63 11.94
C SER A 65 -3.56 -21.42 13.40
#